data_AF-A0A5A8CFK8-F1
#
_entry.id   AF-A0A5A8CFK8-F1
#
_cell.length_a   1.000
_cell.length_b   1.000
_cell.length_c   1.000
_cell.angle_alpha   90.00
_cell.angle_beta   90.00
_cell.angle_gamma   90.00
#
_symmetry.space_group_name_H-M   'P 1'
#
loop_
_entity.id
_entity.type
_entity.pdbx_description
1 polymer ?
#
loop_
_entity_poly.entity_id
_entity_poly.type
_entity_poly.pdbx_seq_one_letter_code
_entity_poly.pdbx_strand_id
1 'polypeptide(L)'
;MLSVPAPTEPLAEFPPLRELPPVAEPARPPAPSASERPSLSEDDWRTISRSVLGMAVAELKQMRWPGWDNPFAVRLSPSYAERMLPAYYSRVGAANVRDLLGVEERVNLWPGQAVEAPWAGAPVPRAYRSVDEADADIRLIAANAATFNGSGHPVAELGRKLLAKWEGWLPGLRRSWQQHEQDAVARLARQ
;
A
#
# COMPACT_ATOMS: atom_id res chain seq x y z
N MET A 1 22.66 -39.43 26.84
CA MET A 1 21.34 -39.27 27.48
C MET A 1 21.55 -38.48 28.76
N LEU A 2 21.08 -37.23 28.83
CA LEU A 2 21.23 -36.38 30.01
C LEU A 2 19.89 -36.32 30.74
N SER A 3 19.89 -36.78 31.99
CA SER A 3 18.73 -36.81 32.88
C SER A 3 18.62 -35.45 33.58
N VAL A 4 17.45 -34.81 33.51
CA VAL A 4 17.18 -33.53 34.16
C VAL A 4 16.43 -33.81 35.48
N PRO A 5 16.91 -33.35 36.64
CA PRO A 5 16.21 -33.54 37.90
C PRO A 5 14.99 -32.63 38.00
N ALA A 6 13.90 -33.14 38.58
CA ALA A 6 12.67 -32.39 38.82
C ALA A 6 12.86 -31.38 39.97
N PRO A 7 12.27 -30.17 39.88
CA PRO A 7 12.33 -29.18 40.96
C PRO A 7 11.39 -29.56 42.12
N THR A 8 11.91 -29.45 43.34
CA THR A 8 11.31 -29.96 44.59
C THR A 8 10.77 -28.87 45.51
N GLU A 9 10.32 -27.73 44.99
CA GLU A 9 9.78 -26.66 45.85
C GLU A 9 8.27 -26.46 45.64
N PRO A 10 7.45 -26.50 46.72
CA PRO A 10 6.05 -26.13 46.64
C PRO A 10 5.92 -24.62 46.40
N LEU A 11 5.11 -24.24 45.42
CA LEU A 11 4.76 -22.86 45.11
C LEU A 11 4.10 -22.22 46.33
N ALA A 12 4.70 -21.14 46.84
CA ALA A 12 4.11 -20.33 47.91
C ALA A 12 2.75 -19.77 47.45
N GLU A 13 1.72 -19.99 48.27
CA GLU A 13 0.39 -19.45 48.04
C GLU A 13 0.44 -17.91 48.09
N PHE A 14 0.04 -17.27 46.98
CA PHE A 14 -0.07 -15.82 46.92
C PHE A 14 -1.24 -15.35 47.80
N PRO A 15 -1.06 -14.30 48.61
CA PRO A 15 -2.16 -13.73 49.36
C PRO A 15 -3.24 -13.17 48.39
N PRO A 16 -4.52 -13.20 48.77
CA PRO A 16 -5.60 -12.67 47.94
C PRO A 16 -5.38 -11.17 47.67
N LEU A 17 -5.54 -10.78 46.40
CA LEU A 17 -5.50 -9.39 45.94
C LEU A 17 -6.54 -8.57 46.71
N ARG A 18 -6.07 -7.64 47.56
CA ARG A 18 -6.92 -6.58 48.11
C ARG A 18 -7.36 -5.69 46.95
N GLU A 19 -8.66 -5.59 46.72
CA GLU A 19 -9.24 -4.64 45.77
C GLU A 19 -8.84 -3.21 46.17
N LEU A 20 -8.09 -2.55 45.29
CA LEU A 20 -7.76 -1.13 45.46
C LEU A 20 -9.03 -0.30 45.22
N PRO A 21 -9.25 0.78 45.99
CA PRO A 21 -10.36 1.69 45.71
C PRO A 21 -10.22 2.28 44.30
N PRO A 22 -11.33 2.54 43.60
CA PRO A 22 -11.31 3.11 42.26
C PRO A 22 -10.57 4.46 42.29
N VAL A 23 -9.46 4.54 41.56
CA VAL A 23 -8.77 5.79 41.32
C VAL A 23 -9.71 6.67 40.50
N ALA A 24 -10.14 7.80 41.06
CA ALA A 24 -10.92 8.78 40.33
C ALA A 24 -10.09 9.29 39.14
N GLU A 25 -10.48 8.89 37.93
CA GLU A 25 -9.82 9.29 36.69
C GLU A 25 -9.98 10.81 36.55
N PRO A 26 -8.89 11.60 36.43
CA PRO A 26 -9.00 13.03 36.22
C PRO A 26 -9.81 13.27 34.94
N ALA A 27 -10.80 14.16 35.03
CA ALA A 27 -11.70 14.48 33.93
C ALA A 27 -10.89 14.77 32.65
N ARG A 28 -10.96 13.86 31.67
CA ARG A 28 -10.37 14.12 30.35
C ARG A 28 -11.03 15.37 29.78
N PRO A 29 -10.25 16.35 29.28
CA PRO A 29 -10.82 17.41 28.49
C PRO A 29 -11.62 16.81 27.33
N PRO A 30 -12.79 17.38 26.97
CA PRO A 30 -13.60 16.87 25.89
C PRO A 30 -12.74 16.80 24.62
N ALA A 31 -12.72 15.63 23.98
CA ALA A 31 -12.07 15.49 22.68
C ALA A 31 -12.69 16.52 21.73
N PRO A 32 -11.89 17.30 20.97
CA PRO A 32 -12.44 18.20 19.98
C PRO A 32 -13.35 17.40 19.04
N SER A 33 -14.57 17.90 18.82
CA SER A 33 -15.57 17.27 17.96
C SER A 33 -14.93 16.92 16.62
N ALA A 34 -15.10 15.67 16.17
CA ALA A 34 -14.51 15.17 14.92
C ALA A 34 -14.89 15.97 13.66
N SER A 35 -15.87 16.87 13.76
CA SER A 35 -16.38 17.74 12.72
C SER A 35 -15.52 18.97 12.39
N GLU A 36 -14.43 19.26 13.12
CA GLU A 36 -13.62 20.47 12.90
C GLU A 36 -12.22 20.22 12.32
N ARG A 37 -11.86 18.96 11.96
CA ARG A 37 -10.55 18.73 11.34
C ARG A 37 -10.53 19.30 9.92
N PRO A 38 -9.59 20.20 9.58
CA PRO A 38 -9.47 20.70 8.21
C PRO A 38 -9.23 19.53 7.25
N SER A 39 -10.08 19.42 6.23
CA SER A 39 -9.96 18.38 5.22
C SER A 39 -8.87 18.75 4.22
N LEU A 40 -7.91 17.85 4.01
CA LEU A 40 -6.86 18.04 3.00
C LEU A 40 -7.44 18.11 1.58
N SER A 41 -6.96 19.07 0.80
CA SER A 41 -7.34 19.27 -0.60
C SER A 41 -6.75 18.18 -1.52
N GLU A 42 -7.24 18.06 -2.76
CA GLU A 42 -6.65 17.13 -3.73
C GLU A 42 -5.16 17.46 -4.01
N ASP A 43 -4.78 18.73 -3.98
CA ASP A 43 -3.39 19.14 -4.12
C ASP A 43 -2.50 18.67 -2.97
N ASP A 44 -3.00 18.73 -1.73
CA ASP A 44 -2.28 18.18 -0.58
C ASP A 44 -2.04 16.68 -0.77
N TRP A 45 -3.06 15.92 -1.19
CA TRP A 45 -2.91 14.47 -1.44
C TRP A 45 -1.97 14.15 -2.59
N ARG A 46 -1.97 14.96 -3.66
CA ARG A 46 -0.99 14.86 -4.75
C ARG A 46 0.43 15.04 -4.22
N THR A 47 0.67 16.09 -3.44
CA THR A 47 1.98 16.37 -2.86
C THR A 47 2.45 15.23 -1.94
N ILE A 48 1.58 14.78 -1.03
CA ILE A 48 1.89 13.66 -0.12
C ILE A 48 2.21 12.40 -0.91
N SER A 49 1.35 12.03 -1.86
CA SER A 49 1.53 10.85 -2.72
C SER A 49 2.88 10.87 -3.43
N ARG A 50 3.21 11.98 -4.09
CA ARG A 50 4.46 12.13 -4.83
C ARG A 50 5.68 12.05 -3.92
N SER A 51 5.66 12.77 -2.80
CA SER A 51 6.79 12.81 -1.86
C SER A 51 7.06 11.45 -1.22
N VAL A 52 6.01 10.70 -0.88
CA VAL A 52 6.16 9.44 -0.14
C VAL A 52 6.36 8.25 -1.08
N LEU A 53 5.58 8.16 -2.16
CA LEU A 53 5.54 6.97 -3.03
C LEU A 53 6.43 7.08 -4.27
N GLY A 54 6.78 8.29 -4.69
CA GLY A 54 7.43 8.55 -5.99
C GLY A 54 8.72 7.75 -6.21
N MET A 55 9.64 7.78 -5.24
CA MET A 55 10.91 7.06 -5.35
C MET A 55 10.70 5.54 -5.35
N ALA A 56 9.81 5.02 -4.49
CA ALA A 56 9.52 3.60 -4.40
C ALA A 56 8.96 3.06 -5.73
N VAL A 57 7.98 3.76 -6.31
CA VAL A 57 7.37 3.35 -7.60
C VAL A 57 8.38 3.46 -8.74
N ALA A 58 9.18 4.53 -8.80
CA ALA A 58 10.24 4.67 -9.79
C ALA A 58 11.26 3.51 -9.70
N GLU A 59 11.64 3.11 -8.49
CA GLU A 59 12.56 2.00 -8.27
C GLU A 59 11.95 0.65 -8.67
N LEU A 60 10.65 0.41 -8.39
CA LEU A 60 9.97 -0.79 -8.89
C LEU A 60 9.99 -0.86 -10.41
N LYS A 61 9.75 0.27 -11.11
CA LYS A 61 9.80 0.32 -12.58
C LYS A 61 11.17 0.00 -13.14
N GLN A 62 12.23 0.40 -12.43
CA GLN A 62 13.61 0.18 -12.85
C GLN A 62 14.15 -1.22 -12.51
N MET A 63 13.38 -2.06 -11.79
CA MET A 63 13.80 -3.43 -11.52
C MET A 63 14.09 -4.17 -12.84
N ARG A 64 15.27 -4.77 -12.94
CA ARG A 64 15.67 -5.60 -14.08
C ARG A 64 15.86 -7.03 -13.62
N TRP A 65 15.66 -7.96 -14.54
CA TRP A 65 15.98 -9.36 -14.34
C TRP A 65 16.89 -9.87 -15.45
N PRO A 66 17.72 -10.90 -15.19
CA PRO A 66 18.61 -11.44 -16.20
C PRO A 66 17.86 -11.80 -17.49
N GLY A 67 18.16 -11.06 -18.56
CA GLY A 67 17.58 -11.25 -19.89
C GLY A 67 16.16 -10.71 -20.09
N TRP A 68 15.56 -10.00 -19.12
CA TRP A 68 14.18 -9.51 -19.21
C TRP A 68 14.04 -8.09 -18.68
N ASP A 69 13.36 -7.25 -19.47
CA ASP A 69 12.80 -5.99 -18.99
C ASP A 69 11.63 -6.24 -18.05
N ASN A 70 11.32 -5.27 -17.20
CA ASN A 70 10.19 -5.35 -16.29
C ASN A 70 8.86 -5.35 -17.09
N PRO A 71 8.13 -6.48 -17.15
CA PRO A 71 6.88 -6.56 -17.92
C PRO A 71 5.76 -5.71 -17.31
N PHE A 72 5.91 -5.25 -16.07
CA PHE A 72 4.94 -4.42 -15.36
C PHE A 72 5.21 -2.93 -15.51
N ALA A 73 6.34 -2.53 -16.10
CA ALA A 73 6.74 -1.12 -16.18
C ALA A 73 5.95 -0.31 -17.22
N VAL A 74 5.30 -0.98 -18.16
CA VAL A 74 4.53 -0.38 -19.24
C VAL A 74 3.10 -0.89 -19.24
N ARG A 75 2.20 -0.07 -19.79
CA ARG A 75 0.80 -0.44 -19.94
C ARG A 75 0.65 -1.58 -20.95
N LEU A 76 -0.03 -2.64 -20.52
CA LEU A 76 -0.44 -3.69 -21.44
C LEU A 76 -1.52 -3.12 -22.38
N SER A 77 -1.18 -2.94 -23.66
CA SER A 77 -2.14 -2.41 -24.62
C SER A 77 -3.19 -3.48 -24.97
N PRO A 78 -4.47 -3.08 -25.17
CA PRO A 78 -5.53 -4.01 -25.55
C PRO A 78 -5.19 -4.82 -26.81
N SER A 79 -4.72 -4.16 -27.85
CA SER A 79 -4.35 -4.79 -29.12
C SER A 79 -3.17 -5.77 -28.99
N TYR A 80 -2.19 -5.47 -28.15
CA TYR A 80 -1.11 -6.41 -27.87
C TYR A 80 -1.62 -7.62 -27.11
N ALA A 81 -2.43 -7.42 -26.06
CA ALA A 81 -2.97 -8.51 -25.28
C ALA A 81 -3.86 -9.44 -26.12
N GLU A 82 -4.75 -8.88 -26.96
CA GLU A 82 -5.59 -9.66 -27.87
C GLU A 82 -4.78 -10.55 -28.81
N ARG A 83 -3.65 -10.04 -29.31
CA ARG A 83 -2.78 -10.76 -30.25
C ARG A 83 -1.83 -11.75 -29.59
N MET A 84 -1.22 -11.37 -28.47
CA MET A 84 -0.09 -12.10 -27.87
C MET A 84 -0.46 -12.85 -26.60
N LEU A 85 -1.47 -12.38 -25.86
CA LEU A 85 -1.91 -12.92 -24.58
C LEU A 85 -3.42 -13.19 -24.63
N PRO A 86 -3.89 -14.05 -25.54
CA PRO A 86 -5.31 -14.30 -25.72
C PRO A 86 -5.93 -14.70 -24.39
N ALA A 87 -7.12 -14.15 -24.12
CA ALA A 87 -7.85 -14.31 -22.86
C ALA A 87 -7.24 -13.63 -21.61
N TYR A 88 -6.24 -12.74 -21.72
CA TYR A 88 -5.71 -12.01 -20.56
C TYR A 88 -6.80 -11.24 -19.81
N TYR A 89 -7.51 -10.35 -20.49
CA TYR A 89 -8.55 -9.52 -19.87
C TYR A 89 -9.74 -10.32 -19.35
N SER A 90 -10.08 -11.47 -19.96
CA SER A 90 -11.17 -12.32 -19.47
C SER A 90 -10.76 -13.16 -18.26
N ARG A 91 -9.48 -13.56 -18.13
CA ARG A 91 -8.97 -14.28 -16.96
C ARG A 91 -8.73 -13.37 -15.76
N VAL A 92 -8.15 -12.19 -15.99
CA VAL A 92 -7.82 -11.23 -14.93
C VAL A 92 -9.02 -10.34 -14.56
N GLY A 93 -9.90 -10.09 -15.52
CA GLY A 93 -10.97 -9.10 -15.42
C GLY A 93 -10.47 -7.71 -15.84
N ALA A 94 -11.13 -7.10 -16.83
CA ALA A 94 -10.67 -5.83 -17.41
C ALA A 94 -10.55 -4.69 -16.38
N ALA A 95 -11.48 -4.63 -15.42
CA ALA A 95 -11.44 -3.64 -14.34
C ALA A 95 -10.27 -3.81 -13.36
N ASN A 96 -9.68 -5.01 -13.32
CA ASN A 96 -8.59 -5.36 -12.40
C ASN A 96 -7.21 -5.21 -13.04
N VAL A 97 -7.14 -4.84 -14.33
CA VAL A 97 -5.85 -4.68 -15.00
C VAL A 97 -5.10 -3.49 -14.40
N ARG A 98 -3.85 -3.75 -14.04
CA ARG A 98 -2.99 -2.79 -13.36
C ARG A 98 -1.54 -3.04 -13.72
N ASP A 99 -0.78 -1.96 -13.79
CA ASP A 99 0.65 -1.90 -14.10
C ASP A 99 1.29 -0.71 -13.38
N LEU A 100 2.63 -0.69 -13.35
CA LEU A 100 3.41 0.34 -12.64
C LEU A 100 3.34 1.70 -13.34
N LEU A 101 3.04 1.77 -14.63
CA LEU A 101 2.82 3.05 -15.30
C LEU A 101 1.54 3.70 -14.78
N GLY A 102 0.45 2.96 -14.66
CA GLY A 102 -0.80 3.45 -14.07
C GLY A 102 -0.65 3.85 -12.59
N VAL A 103 0.17 3.12 -11.83
CA VAL A 103 0.51 3.50 -10.44
C VAL A 103 1.32 4.80 -10.42
N GLU A 104 2.35 4.91 -11.26
CA GLU A 104 3.18 6.12 -11.37
C GLU A 104 2.37 7.34 -11.81
N GLU A 105 1.49 7.20 -12.79
CA GLU A 105 0.57 8.27 -13.23
C GLU A 105 -0.29 8.75 -12.05
N ARG A 106 -0.81 7.83 -11.24
CA ARG A 106 -1.60 8.14 -10.04
C ARG A 106 -0.78 8.81 -8.94
N VAL A 107 0.47 8.41 -8.74
CA VAL A 107 1.41 9.07 -7.80
C VAL A 107 1.77 10.47 -8.29
N ASN A 108 1.96 10.65 -9.59
CA ASN A 108 2.48 11.89 -10.17
C ASN A 108 1.40 12.84 -10.66
N LEU A 109 0.12 12.50 -10.53
CA LEU A 109 -1.03 13.22 -11.11
C LEU A 109 -0.83 14.74 -11.08
N TRP A 110 -0.79 15.38 -12.24
CA TRP A 110 -0.70 16.84 -12.34
C TRP A 110 -2.10 17.46 -12.27
N PRO A 111 -2.25 18.67 -11.71
CA PRO A 111 -3.52 19.40 -11.77
C PRO A 111 -4.01 19.53 -13.23
N GLY A 112 -5.27 19.17 -13.48
CA GLY A 112 -5.87 19.26 -14.82
C GLY A 112 -5.47 18.16 -15.80
N GLN A 113 -4.62 17.21 -15.41
CA GLN A 113 -4.31 16.06 -16.25
C GLN A 113 -5.47 15.07 -16.22
N ALA A 114 -6.26 15.04 -17.30
CA ALA A 114 -7.20 13.95 -17.54
C ALA A 114 -6.40 12.68 -17.85
N VAL A 115 -6.29 11.79 -16.88
CA VAL A 115 -5.81 10.43 -17.14
C VAL A 115 -7.03 9.64 -17.58
N GLU A 116 -7.27 9.57 -18.89
CA GLU A 116 -8.11 8.49 -19.40
C GLU A 116 -7.43 7.18 -19.02
N ALA A 117 -8.06 6.43 -18.13
CA ALA A 117 -7.71 5.04 -17.90
C ALA A 117 -8.41 4.24 -19.00
N PRO A 118 -7.74 3.87 -20.11
CA PRO A 118 -8.40 3.42 -21.34
C PRO A 118 -9.13 2.08 -21.20
N TRP A 119 -8.98 1.38 -20.08
CA TRP A 119 -9.47 0.02 -19.86
C TRP A 119 -10.79 -0.10 -19.09
N ALA A 120 -11.43 0.99 -18.64
CA ALA A 120 -12.60 0.83 -17.77
C ALA A 120 -13.77 1.81 -17.92
N GLY A 121 -13.70 2.84 -18.78
CA GLY A 121 -14.74 3.91 -18.75
C GLY A 121 -14.92 4.49 -17.34
N ALA A 122 -13.92 4.30 -16.47
CA ALA A 122 -13.96 4.58 -15.06
C ALA A 122 -13.34 5.96 -14.84
N PRO A 123 -13.83 6.70 -13.83
CA PRO A 123 -13.33 8.03 -13.53
C PRO A 123 -11.82 8.03 -13.31
N VAL A 124 -11.21 9.14 -13.73
CA VAL A 124 -9.78 9.46 -13.63
C VAL A 124 -9.23 9.07 -12.24
N PRO A 125 -8.04 8.47 -12.13
CA PRO A 125 -7.48 8.16 -10.83
C PRO A 125 -7.26 9.45 -10.04
N ARG A 126 -7.89 9.58 -8.87
CA ARG A 126 -7.49 10.57 -7.87
C ARG A 126 -6.11 10.23 -7.31
N ALA A 127 -5.39 11.22 -6.76
CA ALA A 127 -4.20 10.95 -5.98
C ALA A 127 -4.49 9.92 -4.89
N TYR A 128 -3.47 9.13 -4.51
CA TYR A 128 -3.61 8.18 -3.41
C TYR A 128 -3.99 8.93 -2.13
N ARG A 129 -4.95 8.39 -1.39
CA ARG A 129 -5.37 8.92 -0.07
C ARG A 129 -4.71 8.19 1.09
N SER A 130 -4.05 7.07 0.80
CA SER A 130 -3.24 6.34 1.77
C SER A 130 -2.19 5.48 1.05
N VAL A 131 -1.20 5.02 1.82
CA VAL A 131 -0.26 3.97 1.36
C VAL A 131 -1.00 2.67 1.04
N ASP A 132 -2.10 2.37 1.71
CA ASP A 132 -2.85 1.12 1.51
C ASP A 132 -3.58 1.08 0.16
N GLU A 133 -4.03 2.23 -0.37
CA GLU A 133 -4.57 2.28 -1.73
C GLU A 133 -3.48 1.94 -2.78
N ALA A 134 -2.23 2.38 -2.56
CA ALA A 134 -1.11 2.01 -3.42
C ALA A 134 -0.70 0.54 -3.24
N ASP A 135 -0.70 0.04 -2.00
CA ASP A 135 -0.44 -1.37 -1.69
C ASP A 135 -1.43 -2.29 -2.43
N ALA A 136 -2.72 -1.94 -2.45
CA ALA A 136 -3.73 -2.67 -3.19
C ALA A 136 -3.41 -2.76 -4.69
N ASP A 137 -3.02 -1.66 -5.33
CA ASP A 137 -2.65 -1.66 -6.75
C ASP A 137 -1.39 -2.51 -7.02
N ILE A 138 -0.37 -2.43 -6.15
CA ILE A 138 0.86 -3.23 -6.29
C ILE A 138 0.59 -4.73 -6.09
N ARG A 139 -0.23 -5.09 -5.10
CA ARG A 139 -0.68 -6.49 -4.88
C ARG A 139 -1.46 -7.00 -6.09
N LEU A 140 -2.30 -6.17 -6.68
CA LEU A 140 -3.09 -6.53 -7.86
C LEU A 140 -2.21 -6.84 -9.06
N ILE A 141 -1.12 -6.09 -9.29
CA ILE A 141 -0.13 -6.40 -10.34
C ILE A 141 0.44 -7.82 -10.14
N ALA A 142 0.89 -8.13 -8.92
CA ALA A 142 1.45 -9.45 -8.61
C ALA A 142 0.42 -10.57 -8.71
N ALA A 143 -0.80 -10.34 -8.24
CA ALA A 143 -1.91 -11.29 -8.32
C ALA A 143 -2.29 -11.59 -9.77
N ASN A 144 -2.41 -10.57 -10.61
CA ASN A 144 -2.71 -10.71 -12.04
C ASN A 144 -1.63 -11.52 -12.78
N ALA A 145 -0.36 -11.28 -12.45
CA ALA A 145 0.76 -12.04 -12.99
C ALA A 145 0.65 -13.53 -12.65
N ALA A 146 0.33 -13.86 -11.40
CA ALA A 146 0.15 -15.24 -10.95
C ALA A 146 -1.10 -15.89 -11.56
N THR A 147 -2.23 -15.19 -11.58
CA THR A 147 -3.51 -15.68 -12.13
C THR A 147 -3.40 -16.02 -13.61
N PHE A 148 -2.76 -15.16 -14.41
CA PHE A 148 -2.67 -15.40 -15.85
C PHE A 148 -1.61 -16.44 -16.22
N ASN A 149 -0.41 -16.35 -15.62
CA ASN A 149 0.75 -17.14 -16.03
C ASN A 149 0.94 -18.45 -15.25
N GLY A 150 0.36 -18.57 -14.05
CA GLY A 150 0.59 -19.68 -13.14
C GLY A 150 1.81 -19.49 -12.23
N SER A 151 1.84 -20.20 -11.10
CA SER A 151 2.76 -19.96 -9.97
C SER A 151 4.24 -20.28 -10.21
N GLY A 152 4.57 -20.99 -11.30
CA GLY A 152 5.96 -21.33 -11.68
C GLY A 152 6.48 -20.59 -12.91
N HIS A 153 5.66 -19.72 -13.52
CA HIS A 153 6.08 -18.97 -14.69
C HIS A 153 7.01 -17.82 -14.29
N PRO A 154 8.08 -17.52 -15.08
CA PRO A 154 9.01 -16.44 -14.76
C PRO A 154 8.32 -15.12 -14.42
N VAL A 155 7.32 -14.70 -15.19
CA VAL A 155 6.57 -13.44 -14.92
C VAL A 155 5.84 -13.47 -13.57
N ALA A 156 5.32 -14.62 -13.13
CA ALA A 156 4.70 -14.71 -11.81
C ALA A 156 5.75 -14.59 -10.69
N GLU A 157 6.94 -15.19 -10.87
CA GLU A 157 8.09 -15.00 -9.97
C GLU A 157 8.51 -13.52 -9.89
N LEU A 158 8.49 -12.81 -11.03
CA LEU A 158 8.77 -11.38 -11.06
C LEU A 158 7.74 -10.61 -10.23
N GLY A 159 6.46 -10.92 -10.37
CA GLY A 159 5.39 -10.32 -9.57
C GLY A 159 5.60 -10.53 -8.07
N ARG A 160 6.01 -11.73 -7.64
CA ARG A 160 6.33 -12.02 -6.23
C ARG A 160 7.53 -11.22 -5.73
N LYS A 161 8.60 -11.10 -6.52
CA LYS A 161 9.80 -10.33 -6.15
C LYS A 161 9.50 -8.83 -6.04
N LEU A 162 8.69 -8.30 -6.95
CA LEU A 162 8.21 -6.92 -6.91
C LEU A 162 7.41 -6.68 -5.63
N LEU A 163 6.45 -7.55 -5.31
CA LEU A 163 5.63 -7.43 -4.10
C LEU A 163 6.48 -7.52 -2.82
N ALA A 164 7.42 -8.47 -2.74
CA ALA A 164 8.29 -8.60 -1.58
C ALA A 164 9.15 -7.35 -1.33
N LYS A 165 9.65 -6.73 -2.41
CA LYS A 165 10.40 -5.47 -2.32
C LYS A 165 9.54 -4.33 -1.79
N TRP A 166 8.32 -4.20 -2.32
CA TRP A 166 7.34 -3.23 -1.87
C TRP A 166 6.97 -3.42 -0.38
N GLU A 167 6.69 -4.66 0.03
CA GLU A 167 6.34 -5.00 1.41
C GLU A 167 7.46 -4.65 2.40
N GLY A 168 8.72 -4.78 1.98
CA GLY A 168 9.88 -4.33 2.76
C GLY A 168 9.89 -2.81 3.03
N TRP A 169 9.30 -2.00 2.16
CA TRP A 169 9.21 -0.56 2.31
C TRP A 169 7.97 -0.06 3.05
N LEU A 170 6.88 -0.85 3.07
CA LEU A 170 5.58 -0.45 3.63
C LEU A 170 5.66 0.20 5.02
N PRO A 171 6.40 -0.33 6.02
CA PRO A 171 6.48 0.31 7.33
C PRO A 171 7.08 1.72 7.27
N GLY A 172 8.09 1.94 6.42
CA GLY A 172 8.69 3.25 6.21
C GLY A 172 7.74 4.20 5.49
N LEU A 173 7.12 3.74 4.40
CA LEU A 173 6.16 4.53 3.63
C LEU A 173 4.98 4.98 4.50
N ARG A 174 4.41 4.10 5.34
CA ARG A 174 3.30 4.44 6.24
C ARG A 174 3.67 5.50 7.27
N ARG A 175 4.86 5.40 7.87
CA ARG A 175 5.36 6.44 8.80
C ARG A 175 5.54 7.78 8.11
N SER A 176 6.19 7.79 6.94
CA SER A 176 6.39 9.01 6.16
C SER A 176 5.05 9.62 5.74
N TRP A 177 4.09 8.81 5.31
CA TRP A 177 2.74 9.26 4.98
C TRP A 177 2.06 9.97 6.14
N GLN A 178 2.03 9.33 7.31
CA GLN A 178 1.43 9.89 8.50
C GLN A 178 2.05 11.23 8.90
N GLN A 179 3.39 11.33 8.80
CA GLN A 179 4.10 12.58 9.08
C GLN A 179 3.69 13.70 8.10
N HIS A 180 3.72 13.42 6.80
CA HIS A 180 3.35 14.40 5.77
C HIS A 180 1.88 14.84 5.87
N GLU A 181 0.97 13.92 6.23
CA GLU A 181 -0.43 14.23 6.48
C GLU A 181 -0.59 15.16 7.69
N GLN A 182 0.10 14.86 8.81
CA GLN A 182 0.09 15.70 10.00
C GLN A 182 0.64 17.10 9.72
N ASP A 183 1.73 17.21 8.96
CA ASP A 183 2.33 18.49 8.59
C ASP A 183 1.40 19.33 7.71
N ALA A 184 0.67 18.69 6.79
CA ALA A 184 -0.32 19.36 5.95
C ALA A 184 -1.51 19.87 6.77
N VAL A 185 -2.03 19.06 7.68
CA VAL A 185 -3.11 19.47 8.60
C VAL A 185 -2.67 20.62 9.51
N ALA A 186 -1.46 20.55 10.07
CA ALA A 186 -0.90 21.61 10.91
C ALA A 186 -0.64 22.91 10.14
N ARG A 187 -0.33 22.84 8.84
CA ARG A 187 -0.26 24.03 7.97
C ARG A 187 -1.62 24.69 7.81
N LEU A 188 -2.68 23.92 7.55
CA LEU A 188 -4.04 24.45 7.39
C LEU A 188 -4.58 25.07 8.68
N ALA A 189 -4.28 24.48 9.84
CA ALA A 189 -4.74 25.00 11.13
C ALA A 189 -4.10 26.35 11.53
N ARG A 190 -3.05 26.80 10.83
CA ARG A 190 -2.38 28.09 11.06
C ARG A 190 -2.87 29.22 10.14
N GLN A 191 -3.73 28.90 9.18
CA GLN A 191 -4.34 29.86 8.25
C GLN A 191 -5.65 30.37 8.82
#